data_AF-A0A7G1ILN4-F1
#
_entry.id   AF-A0A7G1ILN4-F1
#
_cell.length_a   1.000
_cell.length_b   1.000
_cell.length_c   1.000
_cell.angle_alpha   90.00
_cell.angle_beta   90.00
_cell.angle_gamma   90.00
#
_symmetry.space_group_name_H-M   'P 1'
#
loop_
_entity.id
_entity.type
_entity.pdbx_description
1 polymer ?
#
loop_
_entity_poly.entity_id
_entity_poly.type
_entity_poly.pdbx_seq_one_letter_code
_entity_poly.pdbx_strand_id
1 'polypeptide(L)'
;MGCHGDAGVALGRVRLFALAFWIALAGLTPTGLLLAATVALTCVAAPGDGRPRWLCAATGLGFAVVGALPWLTASALGSLTSQTAANGLGVSAFAPRAETGLGTLASLASLGGVWNGDAVPDSRTTLFAVASAAVLLAVVAVGLPAALRRATAVPLLVLAAVSVLVPAGLATGPGLHVLTAVVDAVPGLGVLRDGQKWVALAVPGYTVCGAGAVVTLARWWRPAVAGLVCCVALVLALPDLAWGVWGRVTPVHYPSGWAAVAAAINREPADVAVLPAGTMRRFSWSGPAPVLDPLPRWVRADVLTTGDLVISGVTVPGDGVHAREVQELLLRGADPSALARAGVGWVVVESDSAGDMGSAARTLDRLTPTYRDTELALYRVGGQADGVAVAGLRATMLAHWVWLCLLLAGAAGMAGCWVRRHLTRG
;
A
#
# COMPACT_ATOMS: atom_id res chain seq x y z
N MET A 1 3.23 -34.70 -37.60
CA MET A 1 4.27 -33.76 -37.12
C MET A 1 3.74 -32.35 -36.80
N GLY A 2 2.42 -32.15 -36.58
CA GLY A 2 1.80 -30.83 -36.37
C GLY A 2 1.28 -30.52 -34.94
N CYS A 3 1.09 -31.52 -34.07
CA CYS A 3 0.41 -31.30 -32.78
C CYS A 3 1.29 -30.69 -31.66
N HIS A 4 2.63 -30.75 -31.78
CA HIS A 4 3.53 -30.20 -30.75
C HIS A 4 3.74 -28.68 -30.84
N GLY A 5 3.60 -28.09 -32.04
CA GLY A 5 3.76 -26.65 -32.25
C GLY A 5 2.61 -25.82 -31.67
N ASP A 6 1.37 -26.23 -31.92
CA ASP A 6 0.17 -25.48 -31.51
C ASP A 6 -0.03 -25.46 -29.99
N ALA A 7 0.27 -26.57 -29.31
CA ALA A 7 0.19 -26.66 -27.86
C ALA A 7 1.21 -25.74 -27.16
N GLY A 8 2.43 -25.64 -27.69
CA GLY A 8 3.48 -24.75 -27.17
C GLY A 8 3.14 -23.27 -27.36
N VAL A 9 2.58 -22.90 -28.52
CA VAL A 9 2.13 -21.54 -28.82
C VAL A 9 0.94 -21.15 -27.94
N ALA A 10 -0.03 -22.05 -27.73
CA ALA A 10 -1.18 -21.81 -26.86
C ALA A 10 -0.78 -21.69 -25.37
N LEU A 11 0.23 -22.45 -24.91
CA LEU A 11 0.78 -22.30 -23.56
C LEU A 11 1.51 -20.96 -23.38
N GLY A 12 2.28 -20.55 -24.39
CA GLY A 12 2.98 -19.27 -24.41
C GLY A 12 2.03 -18.07 -24.34
N ARG A 13 0.92 -18.10 -25.09
CA ARG A 13 -0.10 -17.04 -25.06
C ARG A 13 -0.78 -16.92 -23.69
N VAL A 14 -1.15 -18.04 -23.06
CA VAL A 14 -1.74 -18.01 -21.71
C VAL A 14 -0.80 -17.39 -20.69
N ARG A 15 0.49 -17.77 -20.74
CA ARG A 15 1.49 -17.22 -19.82
C ARG A 15 1.69 -15.72 -20.01
N LEU A 16 1.64 -15.23 -21.26
CA LEU A 16 1.72 -13.80 -21.56
C LEU A 16 0.53 -13.02 -20.99
N PHE A 17 -0.70 -13.52 -21.21
CA PHE A 17 -1.91 -12.88 -20.67
C PHE A 17 -1.95 -12.91 -19.14
N ALA A 18 -1.49 -14.01 -18.53
CA ALA A 18 -1.35 -14.09 -17.08
C ALA A 18 -0.32 -13.09 -16.55
N LEU A 19 0.82 -12.95 -17.20
CA LEU A 19 1.84 -11.96 -16.83
C LEU A 19 1.28 -10.53 -16.91
N ALA A 20 0.61 -10.19 -18.01
CA ALA A 20 -0.05 -8.89 -18.18
C ALA A 20 -1.07 -8.62 -17.06
N PHE A 21 -1.95 -9.59 -16.80
CA PHE A 21 -2.99 -9.48 -15.77
C PHE A 21 -2.40 -9.27 -14.37
N TRP A 22 -1.47 -10.12 -13.95
CA TRP A 22 -0.93 -10.05 -12.58
C TRP A 22 -0.07 -8.79 -12.35
N ILE A 23 0.68 -8.33 -13.37
CA ILE A 23 1.41 -7.06 -13.28
C ILE A 23 0.42 -5.88 -13.23
N ALA A 24 -0.59 -5.85 -14.09
CA ALA A 24 -1.59 -4.78 -14.08
C ALA A 24 -2.38 -4.75 -12.76
N LEU A 25 -2.76 -5.91 -12.22
CA LEU A 25 -3.46 -6.02 -10.94
C LEU A 25 -2.59 -5.52 -9.78
N ALA A 26 -1.30 -5.86 -9.78
CA ALA A 26 -0.35 -5.33 -8.80
C ALA A 26 -0.20 -3.79 -8.92
N GLY A 27 -0.41 -3.26 -10.14
CA GLY A 27 -0.52 -1.84 -10.48
C GLY A 27 -1.63 -1.05 -9.78
N LEU A 28 -2.54 -1.71 -9.04
CA LEU A 28 -3.47 -1.04 -8.12
C LEU A 28 -2.78 -0.22 -7.04
N THR A 29 -1.50 -0.49 -6.76
CA THR A 29 -0.66 0.31 -5.86
C THR A 29 0.72 0.50 -6.51
N PRO A 30 1.42 1.62 -6.26
CA PRO A 30 2.73 1.84 -6.85
C PRO A 30 3.74 0.81 -6.35
N THR A 31 3.72 0.48 -5.04
CA THR A 31 4.61 -0.53 -4.46
C THR A 31 4.30 -1.93 -4.99
N GLY A 32 3.02 -2.32 -5.09
CA GLY A 32 2.64 -3.63 -5.63
C GLY A 32 3.20 -3.86 -7.03
N LEU A 33 3.14 -2.84 -7.88
CA LEU A 33 3.71 -2.88 -9.23
C LEU A 33 5.21 -3.08 -9.23
N LEU A 34 5.94 -2.35 -8.38
CA LEU A 34 7.39 -2.49 -8.24
C LEU A 34 7.75 -3.91 -7.78
N LEU A 35 7.01 -4.46 -6.80
CA LEU A 35 7.21 -5.83 -6.34
C LEU A 35 6.99 -6.85 -7.48
N ALA A 36 5.89 -6.72 -8.24
CA ALA A 36 5.59 -7.60 -9.36
C ALA A 36 6.63 -7.50 -10.48
N ALA A 37 7.09 -6.29 -10.81
CA ALA A 37 8.13 -6.05 -11.80
C ALA A 37 9.46 -6.67 -11.37
N THR A 38 9.86 -6.52 -10.09
CA THR A 38 11.07 -7.14 -9.54
C THR A 38 10.98 -8.67 -9.64
N VAL A 39 9.87 -9.28 -9.22
CA VAL A 39 9.68 -10.74 -9.32
C VAL A 39 9.73 -11.19 -10.78
N ALA A 40 9.10 -10.48 -11.70
CA ALA A 40 9.14 -10.79 -13.13
C ALA A 40 10.57 -10.75 -13.69
N LEU A 41 11.35 -9.72 -13.35
CA LEU A 41 12.75 -9.59 -13.76
C LEU A 41 13.64 -10.66 -13.13
N THR A 42 13.46 -10.97 -11.85
CA THR A 42 14.17 -12.07 -11.20
C THR A 42 13.91 -13.40 -11.90
N CYS A 43 12.67 -13.64 -12.33
CA CYS A 43 12.30 -14.87 -13.04
C CYS A 43 12.96 -15.01 -14.43
N VAL A 44 13.46 -13.91 -15.03
CA VAL A 44 14.21 -13.96 -16.30
C VAL A 44 15.53 -14.73 -16.15
N ALA A 45 16.11 -14.76 -14.96
CA ALA A 45 17.33 -15.51 -14.67
C ALA A 45 17.10 -17.03 -14.56
N ALA A 46 15.85 -17.49 -14.45
CA ALA A 46 15.54 -18.91 -14.38
C ALA A 46 16.00 -19.63 -15.67
N PRO A 47 16.63 -20.82 -15.55
CA PRO A 47 17.06 -21.59 -16.72
C PRO A 47 15.87 -22.18 -17.48
N GLY A 48 15.98 -22.24 -18.81
CA GLY A 48 15.02 -22.92 -19.69
C GLY A 48 15.14 -22.49 -21.16
N ASP A 49 14.63 -23.33 -22.06
CA ASP A 49 14.73 -23.16 -23.53
C ASP A 49 13.60 -22.27 -24.10
N GLY A 50 13.14 -21.31 -23.30
CA GLY A 50 12.03 -20.43 -23.63
C GLY A 50 12.38 -19.31 -24.60
N ARG A 51 11.59 -18.23 -24.55
CA ARG A 51 11.90 -16.97 -25.26
C ARG A 51 13.22 -16.39 -24.75
N PRO A 52 13.95 -15.62 -25.57
CA PRO A 52 15.20 -15.00 -25.15
C PRO A 52 14.99 -14.08 -23.95
N ARG A 53 15.96 -14.06 -23.03
CA ARG A 53 15.87 -13.36 -21.74
C ARG A 53 15.52 -11.88 -21.87
N TRP A 54 16.14 -11.18 -22.83
CA TRP A 54 15.88 -9.77 -23.08
C TRP A 54 14.42 -9.50 -23.46
N LEU A 55 13.78 -10.42 -24.22
CA LEU A 55 12.39 -10.28 -24.61
C LEU A 55 11.46 -10.49 -23.41
N CYS A 56 11.75 -11.46 -22.55
CA CYS A 56 11.00 -11.66 -21.30
C CYS A 56 11.09 -10.44 -20.39
N ALA A 57 12.30 -9.88 -20.22
CA ALA A 57 12.53 -8.67 -19.44
C ALA A 57 11.80 -7.46 -20.04
N ALA A 58 11.94 -7.21 -21.35
CA ALA A 58 11.28 -6.13 -22.05
C ALA A 58 9.74 -6.23 -21.99
N THR A 59 9.20 -7.45 -22.09
CA THR A 59 7.75 -7.69 -21.99
C THR A 59 7.24 -7.41 -20.57
N GLY A 60 7.91 -7.94 -19.55
CA GLY A 60 7.54 -7.69 -18.14
C GLY A 60 7.64 -6.21 -17.77
N LEU A 61 8.73 -5.55 -18.16
CA LEU A 61 8.90 -4.10 -17.98
C LEU A 61 7.88 -3.29 -18.77
N GLY A 62 7.57 -3.68 -20.00
CA GLY A 62 6.54 -3.03 -20.80
C GLY A 62 5.18 -3.04 -20.11
N PHE A 63 4.76 -4.20 -19.58
CA PHE A 63 3.53 -4.28 -18.78
C PHE A 63 3.64 -3.49 -17.48
N ALA A 64 4.80 -3.46 -16.83
CA ALA A 64 5.00 -2.66 -15.62
C ALA A 64 4.87 -1.16 -15.91
N VAL A 65 5.48 -0.65 -16.99
CA VAL A 65 5.39 0.77 -17.39
C VAL A 65 3.95 1.14 -17.73
N VAL A 66 3.26 0.31 -18.52
CA VAL A 66 1.84 0.52 -18.85
C VAL A 66 0.99 0.48 -17.57
N GLY A 67 1.28 -0.47 -16.68
CA GLY A 67 0.63 -0.58 -15.37
C GLY A 67 0.90 0.60 -14.44
N ALA A 68 2.03 1.28 -14.63
CA ALA A 68 2.46 2.43 -13.82
C ALA A 68 1.85 3.75 -14.29
N LEU A 69 1.23 3.81 -15.47
CA LEU A 69 0.78 5.07 -16.07
C LEU A 69 -0.07 5.94 -15.14
N PRO A 70 -1.05 5.41 -14.37
CA PRO A 70 -1.80 6.22 -13.40
C PRO A 70 -0.89 6.91 -12.38
N TRP A 71 0.08 6.17 -11.83
CA TRP A 71 1.03 6.65 -10.82
C TRP A 71 2.04 7.63 -11.42
N LEU A 72 2.57 7.34 -12.61
CA LEU A 72 3.50 8.23 -13.31
C LEU A 72 2.82 9.54 -13.70
N THR A 73 1.55 9.48 -14.08
CA THR A 73 0.75 10.67 -14.40
C THR A 73 0.48 11.48 -13.13
N ALA A 74 0.14 10.84 -12.01
CA ALA A 74 0.00 11.50 -10.72
C ALA A 74 1.30 12.19 -10.30
N SER A 75 2.46 11.52 -10.42
CA SER A 75 3.77 12.11 -10.11
C SER A 75 4.17 13.25 -11.05
N ALA A 76 3.79 13.19 -12.33
CA ALA A 76 4.11 14.23 -13.32
C ALA A 76 3.21 15.47 -13.19
N LEU A 77 1.96 15.29 -12.77
CA LEU A 77 1.00 16.38 -12.55
C LEU A 77 1.12 16.96 -11.13
N GLY A 78 1.64 16.19 -10.17
CA GLY A 78 1.88 16.62 -8.81
C GLY A 78 3.12 17.52 -8.67
N SER A 79 3.18 18.27 -7.57
CA SER A 79 4.32 19.12 -7.23
C SER A 79 5.43 18.27 -6.59
N LEU A 80 6.49 17.94 -7.34
CA LEU A 80 7.64 17.16 -6.83
C LEU A 80 8.57 17.97 -5.89
N THR A 81 8.29 19.25 -5.69
CA THR A 81 9.19 20.20 -5.00
C THR A 81 9.21 20.09 -3.47
N SER A 82 8.28 19.34 -2.85
CA SER A 82 8.15 19.21 -1.38
C SER A 82 8.99 18.10 -0.75
N GLN A 83 9.65 17.24 -1.54
CA GLN A 83 10.21 15.99 -1.03
C GLN A 83 11.56 16.12 -0.30
N THR A 84 12.32 17.22 -0.39
CA THR A 84 13.71 17.25 0.10
C THR A 84 13.88 17.54 1.60
N ALA A 85 12.97 18.29 2.24
CA ALA A 85 13.19 18.73 3.62
C ALA A 85 12.81 17.70 4.71
N ALA A 86 12.12 16.60 4.34
CA ALA A 86 11.48 15.66 5.28
C ALA A 86 12.07 14.24 5.28
N ASN A 87 13.07 13.96 4.44
CA ASN A 87 13.48 12.59 4.11
C ASN A 87 14.21 11.88 5.25
N GLY A 88 15.15 12.53 5.92
CA GLY A 88 15.90 11.91 7.03
C GLY A 88 15.01 11.51 8.22
N LEU A 89 14.04 12.37 8.57
CA LEU A 89 13.04 12.05 9.59
C LEU A 89 12.14 10.89 9.14
N GLY A 90 11.72 10.89 7.87
CA GLY A 90 10.95 9.79 7.29
C GLY A 90 11.70 8.45 7.34
N VAL A 91 12.97 8.42 6.92
CA VAL A 91 13.78 7.19 6.86
C VAL A 91 13.91 6.53 8.24
N SER A 92 14.17 7.31 9.29
CA SER A 92 14.24 6.78 10.66
C SER A 92 12.86 6.40 11.22
N ALA A 93 11.82 7.20 10.95
CA ALA A 93 10.47 6.95 11.46
C ALA A 93 9.82 5.67 10.87
N PHE A 94 10.08 5.40 9.59
CA PHE A 94 9.58 4.23 8.84
C PHE A 94 10.53 3.02 8.88
N ALA A 95 11.67 3.12 9.58
CA ALA A 95 12.62 2.02 9.70
C ALA A 95 11.95 0.78 10.34
N PRO A 96 12.21 -0.43 9.83
CA PRO A 96 11.68 -1.64 10.42
C PRO A 96 12.09 -1.81 11.88
N ARG A 97 11.16 -2.29 12.72
CA ARG A 97 11.36 -2.44 14.16
C ARG A 97 11.46 -3.92 14.54
N ALA A 98 12.17 -4.19 15.63
CA ALA A 98 12.21 -5.53 16.19
C ALA A 98 10.88 -5.85 16.90
N GLU A 99 10.39 -7.07 16.71
CA GLU A 99 9.25 -7.59 17.47
C GLU A 99 9.71 -8.17 18.82
N THR A 100 8.77 -8.33 19.75
CA THR A 100 9.06 -8.79 21.11
C THR A 100 9.82 -10.11 21.14
N GLY A 101 11.00 -10.11 21.75
CA GLY A 101 11.87 -11.29 21.86
C GLY A 101 12.69 -11.62 20.61
N LEU A 102 12.63 -10.80 19.56
CA LEU A 102 13.41 -10.95 18.32
C LEU A 102 14.32 -9.73 18.10
N GLY A 103 15.32 -9.88 17.22
CA GLY A 103 16.03 -8.75 16.62
C GLY A 103 15.37 -8.33 15.31
N THR A 104 15.73 -7.16 14.76
CA THR A 104 15.18 -6.65 13.49
C THR A 104 15.33 -7.65 12.34
N LEU A 105 16.51 -8.28 12.21
CA LEU A 105 16.74 -9.30 11.18
C LEU A 105 15.79 -10.48 11.30
N ALA A 106 15.62 -11.04 12.50
CA ALA A 106 14.74 -12.18 12.73
C ALA A 106 13.26 -11.80 12.53
N SER A 107 12.89 -10.58 12.94
CA SER A 107 11.56 -10.02 12.72
C SER A 107 11.25 -9.95 11.22
N LEU A 108 12.15 -9.37 10.41
CA LEU A 108 12.00 -9.29 8.95
C LEU A 108 12.06 -10.66 8.27
N ALA A 109 12.95 -11.55 8.71
CA ALA A 109 13.01 -12.93 8.20
C ALA A 109 11.70 -13.69 8.47
N SER A 110 10.95 -13.32 9.51
CA SER A 110 9.62 -13.87 9.79
C SER A 110 8.47 -13.07 9.18
N LEU A 111 8.76 -12.21 8.21
CA LEU A 111 7.83 -11.30 7.53
C LEU A 111 7.17 -10.25 8.44
N GLY A 112 7.71 -10.05 9.65
CA GLY A 112 7.28 -9.03 10.61
C GLY A 112 8.10 -7.75 10.50
N GLY A 113 8.20 -7.04 11.62
CA GLY A 113 9.01 -5.84 11.76
C GLY A 113 8.38 -4.56 11.20
N VAL A 114 7.04 -4.51 11.25
CA VAL A 114 6.27 -3.32 10.91
C VAL A 114 6.63 -2.18 11.85
N TRP A 115 6.85 -0.99 11.30
CA TRP A 115 7.22 0.18 12.08
C TRP A 115 6.03 0.69 12.92
N ASN A 116 4.80 0.64 12.40
CA ASN A 116 3.61 1.09 13.12
C ASN A 116 3.11 0.02 14.11
N GLY A 117 3.29 0.26 15.41
CA GLY A 117 2.85 -0.67 16.47
C GLY A 117 1.34 -0.92 16.47
N ASP A 118 0.52 0.07 16.12
CA ASP A 118 -0.94 -0.06 16.08
C ASP A 118 -1.42 -0.90 14.87
N ALA A 119 -0.54 -1.16 13.90
CA ALA A 119 -0.80 -2.04 12.77
C ALA A 119 -0.32 -3.48 13.00
N VAL A 120 0.36 -3.75 14.12
CA VAL A 120 0.87 -5.08 14.47
C VAL A 120 -0.21 -5.86 15.21
N PRO A 121 -0.55 -7.10 14.78
CA PRO A 121 -1.46 -7.95 15.54
C PRO A 121 -0.97 -8.20 16.97
N ASP A 122 -1.88 -8.25 17.94
CA ASP A 122 -1.52 -8.36 19.37
C ASP A 122 -0.66 -9.58 19.69
N SER A 123 -0.84 -10.72 19.02
CA SER A 123 0.04 -11.88 19.26
C SER A 123 1.51 -11.58 18.96
N ARG A 124 1.79 -10.70 17.99
CA ARG A 124 3.15 -10.31 17.59
C ARG A 124 3.80 -9.27 18.51
N THR A 125 3.04 -8.70 19.45
CA THR A 125 3.57 -7.83 20.52
C THR A 125 4.01 -8.62 21.76
N THR A 126 3.77 -9.94 21.77
CA THR A 126 4.16 -10.86 22.86
C THR A 126 5.29 -11.80 22.44
N LEU A 127 5.78 -12.64 23.37
CA LEU A 127 6.74 -13.71 23.03
C LEU A 127 6.22 -14.75 22.03
N PHE A 128 4.92 -14.74 21.73
CA PHE A 128 4.35 -15.56 20.66
C PHE A 128 4.95 -15.23 19.28
N ALA A 129 5.45 -14.00 19.07
CA ALA A 129 6.21 -13.63 17.88
C ALA A 129 7.41 -14.56 17.64
N VAL A 130 8.11 -14.98 18.71
CA VAL A 130 9.25 -15.91 18.63
C VAL A 130 8.80 -17.28 18.14
N ALA A 131 7.68 -17.79 18.65
CA ALA A 131 7.14 -19.08 18.21
C ALA A 131 6.68 -19.04 16.75
N SER A 132 5.98 -17.98 16.35
CA SER A 132 5.54 -17.75 14.97
C SER A 132 6.74 -17.69 14.00
N ALA A 133 7.77 -16.93 14.38
CA ALA A 133 9.00 -16.82 13.61
C ALA A 133 9.72 -18.18 13.49
N ALA A 134 9.84 -18.92 14.59
CA ALA A 134 10.47 -20.24 14.59
C ALA A 134 9.73 -21.22 13.67
N VAL A 135 8.39 -21.24 13.70
CA VAL A 135 7.57 -22.11 12.83
C VAL A 135 7.76 -21.75 11.36
N LEU A 136 7.62 -20.47 10.99
CA LEU A 136 7.77 -20.03 9.60
C LEU A 136 9.18 -20.33 9.07
N LEU A 137 10.22 -19.99 9.84
CA LEU A 137 11.61 -20.22 9.44
C LEU A 137 11.95 -21.71 9.39
N ALA A 138 11.38 -22.55 10.27
CA ALA A 138 11.53 -24.00 10.20
C ALA A 138 10.92 -24.56 8.91
N VAL A 139 9.72 -24.11 8.51
CA VAL A 139 9.10 -24.52 7.23
C VAL A 139 10.01 -24.14 6.05
N VAL A 140 10.54 -22.91 6.05
CA VAL A 140 11.46 -22.45 5.00
C VAL A 140 12.73 -23.32 4.98
N ALA A 141 13.33 -23.58 6.14
CA ALA A 141 14.56 -24.37 6.26
C ALA A 141 14.38 -25.83 5.84
N VAL A 142 13.29 -26.49 6.23
CA VAL A 142 12.99 -27.89 5.86
C VAL A 142 12.76 -28.03 4.34
N GLY A 143 12.17 -27.01 3.72
CA GLY A 143 11.88 -27.00 2.30
C GLY A 143 13.03 -26.57 1.40
N LEU A 144 13.98 -25.79 1.93
CA LEU A 144 15.08 -25.21 1.18
C LEU A 144 15.90 -26.25 0.39
N PRO A 145 16.26 -27.45 0.92
CA PRO A 145 17.00 -28.44 0.14
C PRO A 145 16.25 -28.95 -1.10
N ALA A 146 14.92 -29.12 -0.99
CA ALA A 146 14.08 -29.52 -2.12
C ALA A 146 13.93 -28.38 -3.15
N ALA A 147 13.81 -27.14 -2.68
CA ALA A 147 13.75 -25.96 -3.52
C ALA A 147 15.07 -25.73 -4.29
N LEU A 148 16.22 -25.84 -3.63
CA LEU A 148 17.55 -25.67 -4.25
C LEU A 148 17.84 -26.69 -5.36
N ARG A 149 17.27 -27.89 -5.27
CA ARG A 149 17.36 -28.89 -6.35
C ARG A 149 16.62 -28.49 -7.63
N ARG A 150 15.77 -27.46 -7.57
CA ARG A 150 15.07 -26.90 -8.73
C ARG A 150 15.77 -25.63 -9.16
N ALA A 151 16.55 -25.71 -10.24
CA ALA A 151 17.29 -24.56 -10.76
C ALA A 151 16.39 -23.35 -11.10
N THR A 152 15.12 -23.59 -11.45
CA THR A 152 14.11 -22.54 -11.67
C THR A 152 13.67 -21.80 -10.40
N ALA A 153 13.87 -22.38 -9.22
CA ALA A 153 13.55 -21.75 -7.93
C ALA A 153 14.67 -20.85 -7.40
N VAL A 154 15.93 -21.10 -7.81
CA VAL A 154 17.11 -20.41 -7.27
C VAL A 154 17.00 -18.88 -7.34
N PRO A 155 16.55 -18.25 -8.44
CA PRO A 155 16.41 -16.79 -8.47
C PRO A 155 15.44 -16.25 -7.40
N LEU A 156 14.35 -16.97 -7.11
CA LEU A 156 13.38 -16.57 -6.08
C LEU A 156 13.94 -16.76 -4.66
N LEU A 157 14.80 -17.75 -4.44
CA LEU A 157 15.51 -17.93 -3.17
C LEU A 157 16.54 -16.83 -2.93
N VAL A 158 17.27 -16.41 -3.97
CA VAL A 158 18.18 -15.27 -3.92
C VAL A 158 17.39 -13.99 -3.63
N LEU A 159 16.28 -13.77 -4.31
CA LEU A 159 15.40 -12.63 -4.05
C LEU A 159 14.88 -12.62 -2.61
N ALA A 160 14.54 -13.78 -2.05
CA ALA A 160 14.13 -13.89 -0.65
C ALA A 160 15.24 -13.55 0.34
N ALA A 161 16.47 -14.02 0.10
CA ALA A 161 17.60 -13.65 0.93
C ALA A 161 17.89 -12.14 0.86
N VAL A 162 17.95 -11.57 -0.35
CA VAL A 162 18.23 -10.14 -0.57
C VAL A 162 17.16 -9.26 0.08
N SER A 163 15.88 -9.61 -0.10
CA SER A 163 14.75 -8.82 0.44
C SER A 163 14.62 -8.86 1.96
N VAL A 164 15.30 -9.78 2.65
CA VAL A 164 15.42 -9.75 4.11
C VAL A 164 16.70 -9.05 4.53
N LEU A 165 17.84 -9.41 3.94
CA LEU A 165 19.15 -8.93 4.35
C LEU A 165 19.36 -7.44 4.04
N VAL A 166 18.90 -6.96 2.88
CA VAL A 166 19.06 -5.55 2.51
C VAL A 166 18.24 -4.63 3.41
N PRO A 167 16.93 -4.83 3.63
CA PRO A 167 16.18 -4.01 4.58
C PRO A 167 16.72 -4.11 6.01
N ALA A 168 17.16 -5.28 6.46
CA ALA A 168 17.78 -5.44 7.78
C ALA A 168 19.09 -4.64 7.91
N GLY A 169 19.93 -4.65 6.87
CA GLY A 169 21.15 -3.84 6.82
C GLY A 169 20.87 -2.34 6.78
N LEU A 170 19.88 -1.92 5.99
CA LEU A 170 19.43 -0.52 5.90
C LEU A 170 18.80 -0.01 7.21
N ALA A 171 18.24 -0.90 8.04
CA ALA A 171 17.70 -0.55 9.36
C ALA A 171 18.79 -0.31 10.44
N THR A 172 20.07 -0.54 10.13
CA THR A 172 21.19 -0.21 11.04
C THR A 172 21.53 1.28 10.98
N GLY A 173 22.23 1.82 11.98
CA GLY A 173 22.67 3.23 11.99
C GLY A 173 23.37 3.67 10.69
N PRO A 174 24.42 2.98 10.24
CA PRO A 174 25.06 3.27 8.95
C PRO A 174 24.12 3.10 7.75
N GLY A 175 23.25 2.08 7.78
CA GLY A 175 22.26 1.82 6.74
C GLY A 175 21.26 2.97 6.56
N LEU A 176 20.78 3.54 7.67
CA LEU A 176 19.87 4.68 7.67
C LEU A 176 20.53 5.94 7.10
N HIS A 177 21.82 6.16 7.39
CA HIS A 177 22.57 7.28 6.80
C HIS A 177 22.70 7.14 5.28
N VAL A 178 23.04 5.93 4.80
CA VAL A 178 23.12 5.64 3.36
C VAL A 178 21.75 5.85 2.71
N LEU A 179 20.68 5.32 3.29
CA LEU A 179 19.33 5.46 2.75
C LEU A 179 18.88 6.93 2.75
N THR A 180 19.18 7.68 3.80
CA THR A 180 18.90 9.12 3.86
C THR A 180 19.62 9.86 2.73
N ALA A 181 20.92 9.65 2.56
CA ALA A 181 21.69 10.28 1.47
C ALA A 181 21.17 9.92 0.07
N VAL A 182 20.73 8.68 -0.14
CA VAL A 182 20.14 8.23 -1.41
C VAL A 182 18.80 8.90 -1.67
N VAL A 183 17.92 8.97 -0.67
CA VAL A 183 16.60 9.61 -0.81
C VAL A 183 16.73 11.12 -0.97
N ASP A 184 17.69 11.76 -0.29
CA ASP A 184 18.00 13.19 -0.46
C ASP A 184 18.51 13.51 -1.87
N ALA A 185 19.37 12.64 -2.42
CA ALA A 185 19.89 12.80 -3.77
C ALA A 185 18.84 12.50 -4.86
N VAL A 186 17.97 11.51 -4.62
CA VAL A 186 16.93 11.09 -5.55
C VAL A 186 15.62 10.93 -4.80
N PRO A 187 14.81 12.02 -4.69
CA PRO A 187 13.58 12.01 -3.90
C PRO A 187 12.57 10.92 -4.30
N GLY A 188 12.55 10.54 -5.59
CA GLY A 188 11.73 9.43 -6.08
C GLY A 188 12.06 8.06 -5.47
N LEU A 189 13.22 7.90 -4.84
CA LEU A 189 13.59 6.70 -4.08
C LEU A 189 13.07 6.74 -2.63
N GLY A 190 12.31 7.77 -2.23
CA GLY A 190 11.63 7.83 -0.93
C GLY A 190 10.69 6.64 -0.67
N VAL A 191 10.24 5.94 -1.71
CA VAL A 191 9.50 4.66 -1.58
C VAL A 191 10.31 3.57 -0.85
N LEU A 192 11.64 3.67 -0.82
CA LEU A 192 12.54 2.75 -0.12
C LEU A 192 12.59 2.98 1.40
N ARG A 193 12.11 4.13 1.89
CA ARG A 193 12.19 4.51 3.32
C ARG A 193 11.44 3.54 4.24
N ASP A 194 10.37 2.92 3.73
CA ASP A 194 9.63 1.86 4.41
C ASP A 194 10.21 0.49 4.01
N GLY A 195 11.28 0.11 4.71
CA GLY A 195 12.05 -1.10 4.42
C GLY A 195 11.23 -2.39 4.53
N GLN A 196 10.22 -2.41 5.42
CA GLN A 196 9.43 -3.60 5.68
C GLN A 196 8.61 -4.02 4.44
N LYS A 197 8.11 -3.07 3.65
CA LYS A 197 7.35 -3.36 2.43
C LYS A 197 8.11 -4.25 1.46
N TRP A 198 9.42 -4.06 1.36
CA TRP A 198 10.27 -4.78 0.41
C TRP A 198 10.52 -6.23 0.81
N VAL A 199 10.31 -6.59 2.09
CA VAL A 199 10.36 -7.97 2.58
C VAL A 199 9.28 -8.85 1.92
N ALA A 200 8.21 -8.26 1.38
CA ALA A 200 7.22 -9.00 0.60
C ALA A 200 7.81 -9.75 -0.61
N LEU A 201 8.97 -9.31 -1.13
CA LEU A 201 9.72 -10.02 -2.18
C LEU A 201 10.26 -11.38 -1.72
N ALA A 202 10.29 -11.67 -0.42
CA ALA A 202 10.65 -12.99 0.11
C ALA A 202 9.56 -14.03 -0.06
N VAL A 203 8.29 -13.61 -0.15
CA VAL A 203 7.13 -14.50 -0.18
C VAL A 203 7.19 -15.54 -1.31
N PRO A 204 7.57 -15.21 -2.57
CA PRO A 204 7.70 -16.23 -3.62
C PRO A 204 8.73 -17.31 -3.27
N GLY A 205 9.90 -16.94 -2.74
CA GLY A 205 10.92 -17.90 -2.32
C GLY A 205 10.45 -18.75 -1.15
N TYR A 206 9.81 -18.13 -0.16
CA TYR A 206 9.25 -18.83 1.01
C TYR A 206 8.13 -19.79 0.61
N THR A 207 7.32 -19.42 -0.38
CA THR A 207 6.25 -20.28 -0.92
C THR A 207 6.83 -21.53 -1.58
N VAL A 208 7.90 -21.38 -2.37
CA VAL A 208 8.57 -22.54 -2.99
C VAL A 208 9.25 -23.42 -1.93
N CYS A 209 9.83 -22.83 -0.89
CA CYS A 209 10.30 -23.59 0.27
C CYS A 209 9.14 -24.30 0.98
N GLY A 210 8.00 -23.65 1.22
CA GLY A 210 6.82 -24.29 1.82
C GLY A 210 6.37 -25.53 1.03
N ALA A 211 6.31 -25.42 -0.30
CA ALA A 211 6.05 -26.58 -1.17
C ALA A 211 7.15 -27.65 -1.06
N GLY A 212 8.42 -27.23 -1.01
CA GLY A 212 9.56 -28.11 -0.78
C GLY A 212 9.49 -28.85 0.56
N ALA A 213 8.96 -28.21 1.61
CA ALA A 213 8.84 -28.82 2.93
C ALA A 213 7.88 -30.00 2.91
N VAL A 214 6.76 -29.89 2.19
CA VAL A 214 5.83 -31.01 1.97
C VAL A 214 6.54 -32.16 1.24
N VAL A 215 7.32 -31.88 0.20
CA VAL A 215 8.08 -32.90 -0.55
C VAL A 215 9.15 -33.56 0.31
N THR A 216 9.81 -32.81 1.18
CA THR A 216 10.80 -33.33 2.13
C THR A 216 10.14 -34.23 3.17
N LEU A 217 9.07 -33.76 3.82
CA LEU A 217 8.38 -34.47 4.91
C LEU A 217 7.61 -35.71 4.42
N ALA A 218 7.07 -35.70 3.20
CA ALA A 218 6.37 -36.83 2.61
C ALA A 218 7.24 -38.10 2.49
N ARG A 219 8.57 -37.96 2.57
CA ARG A 219 9.49 -39.10 2.59
C ARG A 219 9.40 -39.89 3.90
N TRP A 220 9.06 -39.21 5.00
CA TRP A 220 9.20 -39.74 6.37
C TRP A 220 7.84 -39.83 7.06
N TRP A 221 6.86 -39.04 6.64
CA TRP A 221 5.54 -38.94 7.27
C TRP A 221 4.44 -39.39 6.34
N ARG A 222 3.39 -39.99 6.93
CA ARG A 222 2.14 -40.27 6.21
C ARG A 222 1.48 -38.94 5.82
N PRO A 223 0.83 -38.83 4.64
CA PRO A 223 0.22 -37.58 4.18
C PRO A 223 -0.71 -36.91 5.18
N ALA A 224 -1.49 -37.70 5.93
CA ALA A 224 -2.38 -37.19 6.97
C ALA A 224 -1.63 -36.47 8.11
N VAL A 225 -0.46 -36.98 8.51
CA VAL A 225 0.38 -36.37 9.56
C VAL A 225 1.00 -35.06 9.05
N ALA A 226 1.51 -35.06 7.83
CA ALA A 226 2.02 -33.83 7.20
C ALA A 226 0.92 -32.76 7.07
N GLY A 227 -0.28 -33.15 6.65
CA GLY A 227 -1.44 -32.27 6.59
C GLY A 227 -1.79 -31.66 7.96
N LEU A 228 -1.86 -32.50 9.00
CA LEU A 228 -2.12 -32.03 10.37
C LEU A 228 -1.06 -31.03 10.85
N VAL A 229 0.22 -31.33 10.63
CA VAL A 229 1.32 -30.41 11.03
C VAL A 229 1.26 -29.10 10.25
N CYS A 230 0.93 -29.12 8.96
CA CYS A 230 0.70 -27.90 8.19
C CYS A 230 -0.48 -27.08 8.74
N CYS A 231 -1.59 -27.72 9.12
CA CYS A 231 -2.72 -27.04 9.76
C CYS A 231 -2.33 -26.42 11.10
N VAL A 232 -1.60 -27.15 11.95
CA VAL A 232 -1.10 -26.63 13.24
C VAL A 232 -0.14 -25.47 13.01
N ALA A 233 0.80 -25.59 12.06
CA ALA A 233 1.73 -24.52 11.71
C ALA A 233 1.00 -23.26 11.23
N LEU A 234 -0.08 -23.40 10.44
CA LEU A 234 -0.91 -22.27 10.01
C LEU A 234 -1.57 -21.57 11.20
N VAL A 235 -2.20 -22.34 12.10
CA VAL A 235 -2.88 -21.80 13.30
C VAL A 235 -1.88 -21.10 14.21
N LEU A 236 -0.70 -21.68 14.41
CA LEU A 236 0.37 -21.10 15.24
C LEU A 236 1.05 -19.89 14.58
N ALA A 237 1.09 -19.80 13.25
CA ALA A 237 1.69 -18.65 12.58
C ALA A 237 0.75 -17.43 12.55
N LEU A 238 -0.56 -17.64 12.63
CA LEU A 238 -1.58 -16.61 12.43
C LEU A 238 -2.77 -16.78 13.39
N PRO A 239 -2.56 -16.79 14.73
CA PRO A 239 -3.64 -16.99 15.68
C PRO A 239 -4.68 -15.86 15.61
N ASP A 240 -4.23 -14.65 15.27
CA ASP A 240 -5.10 -13.48 15.20
C ASP A 240 -6.07 -13.56 14.02
N LEU A 241 -5.75 -14.30 12.95
CA LEU A 241 -6.55 -14.30 11.72
C LEU A 241 -7.93 -14.97 11.88
N ALA A 242 -8.11 -15.78 12.94
CA ALA A 242 -9.36 -16.48 13.22
C ALA A 242 -10.55 -15.49 13.22
N TRP A 243 -11.61 -15.83 12.46
CA TRP A 243 -12.80 -14.99 12.29
C TRP A 243 -12.57 -13.53 11.85
N GLY A 244 -11.50 -13.25 11.07
CA GLY A 244 -11.26 -11.91 10.53
C GLY A 244 -10.66 -10.97 11.56
N VAL A 245 -9.47 -11.32 12.07
CA VAL A 245 -8.77 -10.58 13.12
C VAL A 245 -9.56 -10.59 14.43
N TRP A 246 -10.05 -11.77 14.85
CA TRP A 246 -10.96 -11.93 15.99
C TRP A 246 -12.28 -11.16 15.86
N GLY A 247 -12.86 -11.10 14.66
CA GLY A 247 -14.11 -10.37 14.41
C GLY A 247 -13.94 -8.85 14.43
N ARG A 248 -12.71 -8.31 14.32
CA ARG A 248 -12.47 -6.87 14.29
C ARG A 248 -12.90 -6.18 12.99
N VAL A 249 -13.15 -6.93 11.92
CA VAL A 249 -13.69 -6.37 10.66
C VAL A 249 -15.22 -6.29 10.77
N THR A 250 -15.73 -5.17 11.29
CA THR A 250 -17.17 -4.89 11.44
C THR A 250 -17.58 -3.59 10.75
N PRO A 251 -18.79 -3.52 10.17
CA PRO A 251 -19.30 -2.26 9.62
C PRO A 251 -19.62 -1.29 10.77
N VAL A 252 -19.34 -0.01 10.52
CA VAL A 252 -19.65 1.10 11.44
C VAL A 252 -20.69 1.99 10.79
N HIS A 253 -21.63 2.51 11.60
CA HIS A 253 -22.66 3.44 11.14
C HIS A 253 -22.20 4.88 11.37
N TYR A 254 -22.19 5.66 10.29
CA TYR A 254 -21.86 7.08 10.36
C TYR A 254 -23.08 7.87 10.87
N PRO A 255 -22.88 8.87 11.76
CA PRO A 255 -23.94 9.79 12.15
C PRO A 255 -24.59 10.48 10.96
N SER A 256 -25.88 10.83 11.07
CA SER A 256 -26.65 11.43 9.98
C SER A 256 -26.07 12.76 9.47
N GLY A 257 -25.35 13.49 10.33
CA GLY A 257 -24.66 14.73 9.95
C GLY A 257 -23.71 14.57 8.77
N TRP A 258 -23.02 13.42 8.65
CA TRP A 258 -22.10 13.16 7.55
C TRP A 258 -22.80 13.21 6.19
N ALA A 259 -23.97 12.60 6.09
CA ALA A 259 -24.78 12.64 4.87
C ALA A 259 -25.34 14.04 4.61
N ALA A 260 -25.75 14.77 5.64
CA ALA A 260 -26.27 16.13 5.51
C ALA A 260 -25.20 17.12 5.03
N VAL A 261 -24.02 17.10 5.67
CA VAL A 261 -22.87 17.93 5.30
C VAL A 261 -22.38 17.60 3.89
N ALA A 262 -22.24 16.31 3.56
CA ALA A 262 -21.83 15.90 2.22
C ALA A 262 -22.84 16.34 1.16
N ALA A 263 -24.14 16.21 1.42
CA ALA A 263 -25.18 16.67 0.50
C ALA A 263 -25.15 18.20 0.29
N ALA A 264 -24.86 18.98 1.34
CA ALA A 264 -24.73 20.43 1.25
C ALA A 264 -23.51 20.83 0.40
N ILE A 265 -22.34 20.25 0.67
CA ILE A 265 -21.11 20.52 -0.09
C ILE A 265 -21.26 20.05 -1.54
N ASN A 266 -21.84 18.87 -1.79
CA ASN A 266 -21.99 18.32 -3.14
C ASN A 266 -22.99 19.08 -4.02
N ARG A 267 -23.90 19.85 -3.42
CA ARG A 267 -24.82 20.74 -4.14
C ARG A 267 -24.09 21.96 -4.70
N GLU A 268 -23.12 22.47 -3.95
CA GLU A 268 -22.29 23.62 -4.32
C GLU A 268 -20.80 23.32 -4.03
N PRO A 269 -20.15 22.47 -4.85
CA PRO A 269 -18.79 22.02 -4.60
C PRO A 269 -17.80 23.18 -4.60
N ALA A 270 -17.00 23.28 -3.55
CA ALA A 270 -15.88 24.19 -3.39
C ALA A 270 -14.92 23.62 -2.34
N ASP A 271 -13.65 24.00 -2.39
CA ASP A 271 -12.61 23.42 -1.53
C ASP A 271 -12.96 23.51 -0.05
N VAL A 272 -12.70 22.41 0.64
CA VAL A 272 -13.12 22.19 2.02
C VAL A 272 -11.90 22.15 2.92
N ALA A 273 -11.86 23.02 3.92
CA ALA A 273 -10.92 22.91 5.04
C ALA A 273 -11.62 22.21 6.21
N VAL A 274 -10.90 21.34 6.91
CA VAL A 274 -11.44 20.53 8.01
C VAL A 274 -10.73 20.84 9.31
N LEU A 275 -11.50 20.91 10.39
CA LEU A 275 -11.04 20.99 11.77
C LEU A 275 -11.57 19.80 12.57
N PRO A 276 -10.82 19.28 13.55
CA PRO A 276 -9.48 19.70 13.93
C PRO A 276 -8.40 19.36 12.88
N ALA A 277 -7.24 20.04 12.97
CA ALA A 277 -6.12 19.85 12.06
C ALA A 277 -5.57 18.41 12.07
N GLY A 278 -5.00 17.99 10.94
CA GLY A 278 -4.45 16.65 10.73
C GLY A 278 -5.36 15.73 9.89
N THR A 279 -4.85 14.54 9.54
CA THR A 279 -5.50 13.60 8.60
C THR A 279 -6.12 12.38 9.29
N MET A 280 -5.86 12.22 10.59
CA MET A 280 -6.31 11.10 11.40
C MET A 280 -7.34 11.59 12.41
N ARG A 281 -8.37 10.78 12.65
CA ARG A 281 -9.50 11.05 13.53
C ARG A 281 -9.67 9.93 14.53
N ARG A 282 -10.28 10.26 15.66
CA ARG A 282 -10.72 9.29 16.68
C ARG A 282 -12.12 9.69 17.11
N PHE A 283 -13.12 9.10 16.47
CA PHE A 283 -14.51 9.34 16.79
C PHE A 283 -15.01 8.38 17.87
N SER A 284 -15.94 8.83 18.70
CA SER A 284 -16.55 7.97 19.72
C SER A 284 -17.30 6.78 19.09
N TRP A 285 -17.84 6.96 17.89
CA TRP A 285 -18.60 5.96 17.13
C TRP A 285 -17.74 5.06 16.23
N SER A 286 -16.48 5.40 15.95
CA SER A 286 -15.60 4.60 15.07
C SER A 286 -14.81 3.51 15.79
N GLY A 287 -14.94 3.43 17.12
CA GLY A 287 -14.16 2.53 17.96
C GLY A 287 -12.82 3.14 18.40
N PRO A 288 -11.98 2.35 19.09
CA PRO A 288 -10.79 2.87 19.77
C PRO A 288 -9.64 3.25 18.82
N ALA A 289 -9.61 2.64 17.64
CA ALA A 289 -8.54 2.80 16.66
C ALA A 289 -8.69 4.13 15.90
N PRO A 290 -7.58 4.84 15.64
CA PRO A 290 -7.61 6.01 14.78
C PRO A 290 -8.00 5.63 13.34
N VAL A 291 -8.81 6.48 12.71
CA VAL A 291 -9.26 6.32 11.31
C VAL A 291 -8.83 7.52 10.48
N LEU A 292 -8.51 7.29 9.21
CA LEU A 292 -8.32 8.39 8.28
C LEU A 292 -9.61 9.22 8.22
N ASP A 293 -9.46 10.54 8.12
CA ASP A 293 -10.57 11.45 7.88
C ASP A 293 -11.47 10.88 6.76
N PRO A 294 -12.75 10.56 7.06
CA PRO A 294 -13.68 10.03 6.07
C PRO A 294 -14.11 11.06 5.03
N LEU A 295 -14.10 12.36 5.35
CA LEU A 295 -14.72 13.41 4.54
C LEU A 295 -14.20 13.48 3.10
N PRO A 296 -12.88 13.36 2.82
CA PRO A 296 -12.36 13.33 1.44
C PRO A 296 -12.96 12.25 0.54
N ARG A 297 -13.60 11.21 1.10
CA ARG A 297 -14.25 10.13 0.36
C ARG A 297 -15.77 10.28 0.26
N TRP A 298 -16.36 11.26 0.96
CA TRP A 298 -17.80 11.53 1.00
C TRP A 298 -18.22 12.68 0.08
N VAL A 299 -17.31 13.60 -0.21
CA VAL A 299 -17.59 14.79 -1.02
C VAL A 299 -16.90 14.73 -2.38
N ARG A 300 -17.46 15.46 -3.35
CA ARG A 300 -16.89 15.66 -4.70
C ARG A 300 -15.87 16.80 -4.74
N ALA A 301 -15.97 17.73 -3.79
CA ALA A 301 -15.05 18.84 -3.65
C ALA A 301 -13.69 18.34 -3.14
N ASP A 302 -12.63 19.09 -3.42
CA ASP A 302 -11.33 18.80 -2.81
C ASP A 302 -11.38 19.10 -1.32
N VAL A 303 -10.86 18.16 -0.52
CA VAL A 303 -10.73 18.34 0.93
C VAL A 303 -9.26 18.54 1.20
N LEU A 304 -8.90 19.73 1.68
CA LEU A 304 -7.52 20.15 1.81
C LEU A 304 -6.80 19.34 2.90
N THR A 305 -5.96 18.39 2.49
CA THR A 305 -5.15 17.57 3.38
C THR A 305 -3.67 17.90 3.28
N THR A 306 -3.00 18.15 4.41
CA THR A 306 -1.55 18.42 4.43
C THR A 306 -0.70 17.21 4.04
N GLY A 307 -1.24 16.00 4.27
CA GLY A 307 -0.51 14.74 4.15
C GLY A 307 0.54 14.52 5.23
N ASP A 308 0.58 15.39 6.25
CA ASP A 308 1.54 15.28 7.35
C ASP A 308 1.26 14.03 8.19
N LEU A 309 2.32 13.31 8.53
CA LEU A 309 2.27 12.13 9.38
C LEU A 309 3.01 12.40 10.68
N VAL A 310 2.31 12.30 11.80
CA VAL A 310 2.93 12.39 13.13
C VAL A 310 3.26 10.98 13.61
N ILE A 311 4.55 10.65 13.68
CA ILE A 311 5.06 9.34 14.10
C ILE A 311 5.88 9.54 15.37
N SER A 312 5.39 9.02 16.50
CA SER A 312 6.06 9.14 17.81
C SER A 312 6.47 10.57 18.18
N GLY A 313 5.61 11.56 17.87
CA GLY A 313 5.84 12.98 18.13
C GLY A 313 6.68 13.71 17.07
N VAL A 314 7.17 13.01 16.04
CA VAL A 314 7.89 13.60 14.92
C VAL A 314 6.93 13.79 13.74
N THR A 315 6.80 15.02 13.26
CA THR A 315 6.04 15.31 12.04
C THR A 315 6.90 15.04 10.82
N VAL A 316 6.45 14.17 9.94
CA VAL A 316 6.97 13.97 8.59
C VAL A 316 6.05 14.72 7.63
N PRO A 317 6.53 15.85 7.04
CA PRO A 317 5.74 16.63 6.10
C PRO A 317 5.22 15.82 4.92
N GLY A 318 3.95 16.04 4.56
CA GLY A 318 3.34 15.62 3.31
C GLY A 318 3.41 16.69 2.21
N ASP A 319 2.85 16.37 1.05
CA ASP A 319 2.94 17.19 -0.16
C ASP A 319 1.90 18.34 -0.21
N GLY A 320 0.97 18.41 0.76
CA GLY A 320 -0.11 19.39 0.79
C GLY A 320 0.33 20.78 1.27
N VAL A 321 1.19 21.48 0.52
CA VAL A 321 1.68 22.83 0.88
C VAL A 321 0.53 23.81 1.04
N HIS A 322 -0.36 23.91 0.04
CA HIS A 322 -1.53 24.79 0.09
C HIS A 322 -2.47 24.45 1.27
N ALA A 323 -2.75 23.16 1.46
CA ALA A 323 -3.55 22.70 2.59
C ALA A 323 -2.93 23.10 3.95
N ARG A 324 -1.60 23.07 4.05
CA ARG A 324 -0.88 23.49 5.26
C ARG A 324 -0.98 24.98 5.51
N GLU A 325 -0.85 25.81 4.47
CA GLU A 325 -1.04 27.26 4.56
C GLU A 325 -2.47 27.60 5.03
N VAL A 326 -3.49 26.92 4.48
CA VAL A 326 -4.89 27.08 4.90
C VAL A 326 -5.10 26.63 6.34
N GLN A 327 -4.52 25.49 6.72
CA GLN A 327 -4.56 25.00 8.10
C GLN A 327 -3.93 26.02 9.06
N GLU A 328 -2.78 26.60 8.71
CA GLU A 328 -2.13 27.64 9.53
C GLU A 328 -2.95 28.93 9.63
N LEU A 329 -3.69 29.31 8.58
CA LEU A 329 -4.64 30.43 8.64
C LEU A 329 -5.77 30.14 9.64
N LEU A 330 -6.35 28.94 9.59
CA LEU A 330 -7.39 28.51 10.52
C LEU A 330 -6.88 28.45 11.96
N LEU A 331 -5.74 27.80 12.20
CA LEU A 331 -5.17 27.65 13.54
C LEU A 331 -4.74 28.98 14.16
N ARG A 332 -4.41 30.00 13.36
CA ARG A 332 -4.15 31.36 13.85
C ARG A 332 -5.43 32.17 14.08
N GLY A 333 -6.60 31.66 13.70
CA GLY A 333 -7.87 32.37 13.80
C GLY A 333 -7.95 33.55 12.83
N ALA A 334 -7.48 33.37 11.59
CA ALA A 334 -7.50 34.40 10.55
C ALA A 334 -8.94 34.83 10.20
N ASP A 335 -9.08 36.01 9.59
CA ASP A 335 -10.39 36.47 9.12
C ASP A 335 -10.94 35.55 8.01
N PRO A 336 -12.26 35.26 7.95
CA PRO A 336 -12.83 34.42 6.90
C PRO A 336 -12.51 34.89 5.47
N SER A 337 -12.30 36.20 5.24
CA SER A 337 -11.90 36.71 3.93
C SER A 337 -10.50 36.24 3.49
N ALA A 338 -9.61 35.93 4.44
CA ALA A 338 -8.30 35.36 4.13
C ALA A 338 -8.43 33.91 3.65
N LEU A 339 -9.33 33.13 4.24
CA LEU A 339 -9.65 31.78 3.79
C LEU A 339 -10.32 31.79 2.42
N ALA A 340 -11.26 32.72 2.19
CA ALA A 340 -11.91 32.88 0.90
C ALA A 340 -10.89 33.22 -0.21
N ARG A 341 -9.92 34.11 0.07
CA ARG A 341 -8.82 34.44 -0.85
C ARG A 341 -7.87 33.27 -1.09
N ALA A 342 -7.75 32.37 -0.12
CA ALA A 342 -7.02 31.11 -0.26
C ALA A 342 -7.86 30.02 -0.96
N GLY A 343 -9.01 30.34 -1.56
CA GLY A 343 -9.82 29.40 -2.33
C GLY A 343 -10.79 28.54 -1.50
N VAL A 344 -10.79 28.66 -0.17
CA VAL A 344 -11.64 27.85 0.71
C VAL A 344 -13.10 28.25 0.57
N GLY A 345 -13.93 27.33 0.08
CA GLY A 345 -15.37 27.51 -0.02
C GLY A 345 -16.10 27.12 1.25
N TRP A 346 -15.66 26.05 1.90
CA TRP A 346 -16.32 25.46 3.07
C TRP A 346 -15.33 25.18 4.20
N VAL A 347 -15.80 25.34 5.44
CA VAL A 347 -15.11 24.82 6.62
C VAL A 347 -16.01 23.80 7.31
N VAL A 348 -15.48 22.61 7.56
CA VAL A 348 -16.15 21.55 8.34
C VAL A 348 -15.44 21.41 9.67
N VAL A 349 -16.21 21.37 10.75
CA VAL A 349 -15.72 21.10 12.11
C VAL A 349 -16.27 19.75 12.56
N GLU A 350 -15.38 18.81 12.81
CA GLU A 350 -15.65 17.46 13.28
C GLU A 350 -15.49 17.41 14.80
N SER A 351 -16.58 17.72 15.50
CA SER A 351 -16.61 18.03 16.94
C SER A 351 -16.34 16.82 17.83
N ASP A 352 -16.60 15.60 17.34
CA ASP A 352 -16.42 14.33 18.06
C ASP A 352 -15.03 13.71 17.83
N SER A 353 -14.04 14.46 17.34
CA SER A 353 -12.64 14.00 17.24
C SER A 353 -11.69 14.94 17.95
N ALA A 354 -10.72 14.37 18.67
CA ALA A 354 -9.62 15.14 19.21
C ALA A 354 -8.69 15.65 18.10
N GLY A 355 -8.07 16.81 18.32
CA GLY A 355 -7.03 17.37 17.47
C GLY A 355 -6.81 18.86 17.73
N ASP A 356 -5.90 19.48 16.98
CA ASP A 356 -5.57 20.89 17.17
C ASP A 356 -6.62 21.81 16.52
N MET A 357 -7.18 22.71 17.33
CA MET A 357 -8.12 23.75 16.91
C MET A 357 -7.48 25.14 16.91
N GLY A 358 -6.30 25.29 17.51
CA GLY A 358 -5.62 26.57 17.71
C GLY A 358 -6.58 27.67 18.18
N SER A 359 -6.57 28.79 17.45
CA SER A 359 -7.47 29.93 17.61
C SER A 359 -8.61 29.97 16.58
N ALA A 360 -8.94 28.84 15.94
CA ALA A 360 -9.94 28.79 14.86
C ALA A 360 -11.33 29.26 15.28
N ALA A 361 -11.68 29.15 16.57
CA ALA A 361 -12.92 29.71 17.11
C ALA A 361 -13.13 31.18 16.72
N ARG A 362 -12.06 32.00 16.71
CA ARG A 362 -12.14 33.42 16.32
C ARG A 362 -12.60 33.63 14.87
N THR A 363 -12.28 32.68 13.99
CA THR A 363 -12.74 32.66 12.60
C THR A 363 -14.18 32.17 12.53
N LEU A 364 -14.49 31.07 13.21
CA LEU A 364 -15.79 30.42 13.19
C LEU A 364 -16.90 31.29 13.81
N ASP A 365 -16.60 32.08 14.85
CA ASP A 365 -17.54 32.99 15.50
C ASP A 365 -18.01 34.14 14.58
N ARG A 366 -17.28 34.38 13.48
CA ARG A 366 -17.64 35.36 12.44
C ARG A 366 -18.46 34.74 11.31
N LEU A 367 -18.69 33.43 11.33
CA LEU A 367 -19.43 32.69 10.33
C LEU A 367 -20.73 32.17 10.92
N THR A 368 -21.80 32.20 10.11
CA THR A 368 -23.06 31.56 10.48
C THR A 368 -23.03 30.10 10.00
N PRO A 369 -23.26 29.11 10.89
CA PRO A 369 -23.28 27.71 10.47
C PRO A 369 -24.44 27.45 9.51
N THR A 370 -24.13 26.83 8.37
CA THR A 370 -25.13 26.32 7.41
C THR A 370 -25.74 25.00 7.91
N TYR A 371 -24.96 24.23 8.67
CA TYR A 371 -25.39 23.02 9.35
C TYR A 371 -24.66 22.91 10.69
N ARG A 372 -25.35 22.40 11.72
CA ARG A 372 -24.72 22.05 13.00
C ARG A 372 -25.56 20.98 13.69
N ASP A 373 -24.91 19.90 14.08
CA ASP A 373 -25.41 18.90 15.03
C ASP A 373 -24.36 18.67 16.13
N THR A 374 -24.45 17.53 16.82
CA THR A 374 -23.53 17.15 17.90
C THR A 374 -22.14 16.74 17.41
N GLU A 375 -22.03 16.31 16.15
CA GLU A 375 -20.82 15.69 15.59
C GLU A 375 -20.13 16.60 14.58
N LEU A 376 -20.90 17.38 13.81
CA LEU A 376 -20.43 18.19 12.69
C LEU A 376 -21.01 19.60 12.72
N ALA A 377 -20.20 20.58 12.30
CA ALA A 377 -20.67 21.89 11.89
C ALA A 377 -20.09 22.27 10.54
N LEU A 378 -20.92 22.85 9.67
CA LEU A 378 -20.54 23.30 8.33
C LEU A 378 -20.71 24.82 8.23
N TYR A 379 -19.69 25.50 7.73
CA TYR A 379 -19.69 26.94 7.54
C TYR A 379 -19.35 27.27 6.09
N ARG A 380 -20.14 28.16 5.49
CA ARG A 380 -19.84 28.72 4.17
C ARG A 380 -18.86 29.86 4.33
N VAL A 381 -17.72 29.79 3.64
CA VAL A 381 -16.72 30.86 3.57
C VAL A 381 -16.86 31.66 2.27
N GLY A 382 -17.17 30.97 1.17
CA GLY A 382 -17.45 31.60 -0.13
C GLY A 382 -16.24 31.80 -1.05
N GLY A 383 -15.06 31.26 -0.71
CA GLY A 383 -13.94 31.16 -1.64
C GLY A 383 -14.24 30.19 -2.78
N GLN A 384 -13.54 30.39 -3.90
CA GLN A 384 -13.55 29.49 -5.04
C GLN A 384 -12.11 29.26 -5.45
N ALA A 385 -11.67 28.00 -5.45
CA ALA A 385 -10.38 27.63 -5.99
C ALA A 385 -10.40 27.57 -7.53
N ASP A 386 -9.21 27.66 -8.11
CA ASP A 386 -9.05 27.43 -9.55
C ASP A 386 -9.46 25.98 -9.89
N GLY A 387 -10.35 25.83 -10.86
CA GLY A 387 -10.78 24.50 -11.29
C GLY A 387 -9.63 23.65 -11.82
N VAL A 388 -9.75 22.32 -11.70
CA VAL A 388 -8.74 21.39 -12.22
C VAL A 388 -8.56 21.57 -13.73
N ALA A 389 -7.31 21.73 -14.18
CA ALA A 389 -7.00 21.85 -15.59
C ALA A 389 -7.53 20.65 -16.39
N VAL A 390 -8.37 20.91 -17.39
CA VAL A 390 -9.02 19.87 -18.23
C VAL A 390 -8.00 18.91 -18.86
N ALA A 391 -6.82 19.41 -19.22
CA ALA A 391 -5.73 18.59 -19.75
C ALA A 391 -5.23 17.56 -18.73
N GLY A 392 -5.05 17.95 -17.47
CA GLY A 392 -4.64 17.05 -16.38
C GLY A 392 -5.69 15.97 -16.09
N LEU A 393 -6.97 16.35 -16.10
CA LEU A 393 -8.08 15.40 -15.96
C LEU A 393 -8.08 14.37 -17.10
N ARG A 394 -7.94 14.82 -18.35
CA ARG A 394 -7.91 13.93 -19.53
C ARG A 394 -6.71 12.99 -19.49
N ALA A 395 -5.53 13.49 -19.15
CA ALA A 395 -4.32 12.67 -19.01
C ALA A 395 -4.51 11.59 -17.94
N THR A 396 -5.04 11.97 -16.77
CA THR A 396 -5.33 11.04 -15.66
C THR A 396 -6.32 9.97 -16.10
N MET A 397 -7.43 10.35 -16.73
CA MET A 397 -8.43 9.39 -17.23
C MET A 397 -7.83 8.44 -18.27
N LEU A 398 -7.07 8.95 -19.23
CA LEU A 398 -6.43 8.12 -20.26
C LEU A 398 -5.47 7.10 -19.64
N ALA A 399 -4.63 7.52 -18.67
CA ALA A 399 -3.72 6.63 -17.96
C ALA A 399 -4.46 5.49 -17.25
N HIS A 400 -5.59 5.78 -16.60
CA HIS A 400 -6.44 4.77 -15.96
C HIS A 400 -7.11 3.84 -16.97
N TRP A 401 -7.60 4.35 -18.11
CA TRP A 401 -8.18 3.53 -19.17
C TRP A 401 -7.14 2.57 -19.77
N VAL A 402 -5.92 3.04 -20.02
CA VAL A 402 -4.85 2.18 -20.56
C VAL A 402 -4.47 1.08 -19.56
N TRP A 403 -4.33 1.41 -18.28
CA TRP A 403 -4.12 0.43 -17.22
C TRP A 403 -5.27 -0.60 -17.14
N LEU A 404 -6.52 -0.13 -17.15
CA LEU A 404 -7.70 -0.99 -17.08
C LEU A 404 -7.80 -1.92 -18.30
N CYS A 405 -7.51 -1.40 -19.50
CA CYS A 405 -7.46 -2.20 -20.72
C CYS A 405 -6.41 -3.32 -20.63
N LEU A 406 -5.22 -3.05 -20.07
CA LEU A 406 -4.20 -4.08 -19.87
C LEU A 406 -4.71 -5.18 -18.92
N LEU A 407 -5.34 -4.78 -17.81
CA LEU A 407 -5.91 -5.71 -16.83
C LEU A 407 -7.00 -6.58 -17.46
N LEU A 408 -7.98 -5.98 -18.12
CA LEU A 408 -9.10 -6.69 -18.75
C LEU A 408 -8.66 -7.56 -19.92
N ALA A 409 -7.73 -7.09 -20.76
CA ALA A 409 -7.18 -7.89 -21.85
C ALA A 409 -6.39 -9.11 -21.33
N GLY A 410 -5.63 -8.94 -20.24
CA GLY A 410 -4.97 -10.05 -19.56
C GLY A 410 -5.97 -11.08 -19.03
N ALA A 411 -7.03 -10.63 -18.34
CA ALA A 411 -8.09 -11.50 -17.82
C ALA A 411 -8.83 -12.25 -18.94
N ALA A 412 -9.31 -11.52 -19.95
CA ALA A 412 -10.03 -12.08 -21.09
C ALA A 412 -9.15 -13.06 -21.90
N GLY A 413 -7.87 -12.75 -22.07
CA GLY A 413 -6.91 -13.62 -22.75
C GLY A 413 -6.66 -14.93 -22.00
N MET A 414 -6.56 -14.89 -20.67
CA MET A 414 -6.50 -16.11 -19.84
C MET A 414 -7.76 -16.96 -19.99
N ALA A 415 -8.95 -16.33 -19.84
CA ALA A 415 -10.24 -17.02 -19.93
C ALA A 415 -10.47 -17.62 -21.33
N GLY A 416 -10.24 -16.86 -22.39
CA GLY A 416 -10.43 -17.32 -23.77
C GLY A 416 -9.52 -18.48 -24.14
N CYS A 417 -8.28 -18.48 -23.67
CA CYS A 417 -7.39 -19.62 -23.87
C CYS A 417 -7.79 -20.85 -23.05
N TRP A 418 -8.33 -20.67 -21.84
CA TRP A 418 -8.86 -21.76 -21.03
C TRP A 418 -10.06 -22.42 -21.70
N VAL A 419 -11.02 -21.62 -22.18
CA VAL A 419 -12.20 -22.10 -22.92
C VAL A 419 -11.78 -22.87 -24.17
N ARG A 420 -10.84 -22.33 -24.98
CA ARG A 420 -10.35 -23.03 -26.17
C ARG A 420 -9.76 -24.40 -25.85
N ARG A 421 -8.98 -24.53 -24.77
CA ARG A 421 -8.39 -25.82 -24.37
C ARG A 421 -9.46 -26.86 -24.02
N HIS A 422 -10.57 -26.43 -23.40
CA HIS A 422 -11.67 -27.35 -23.04
C HIS A 422 -12.50 -27.74 -24.26
N LEU A 423 -12.79 -26.79 -25.16
CA LEU A 423 -13.53 -27.08 -26.38
C LEU A 423 -12.76 -27.96 -27.38
N THR A 424 -11.43 -27.94 -27.36
CA THR A 424 -10.60 -28.83 -28.21
C THR A 424 -10.36 -30.22 -27.60
N ARG A 425 -10.80 -30.46 -26.36
CA ARG A 425 -10.60 -31.73 -25.63
C ARG A 425 -11.87 -32.57 -25.48
N GLY A 426 -13.04 -31.99 -25.78
CA GLY A 426 -14.28 -32.73 -26.02
C GLY A 426 -14.46 -32.95 -27.51
#